data_AF-A0AAJ5UQZ9-F1
#
_entry.id   AF-A0AAJ5UQZ9-F1
#
_cell.length_a   1.000
_cell.length_b   1.000
_cell.length_c   1.000
_cell.angle_alpha   90.00
_cell.angle_beta   90.00
_cell.angle_gamma   90.00
#
_symmetry.space_group_name_H-M   'P 1'
#
loop_
_entity.id
_entity.type
_entity.pdbx_description
1 polymer ?
#
loop_
_entity_poly.entity_id
_entity_poly.type
_entity_poly.pdbx_seq_one_letter_code
_entity_poly.pdbx_strand_id
1 'polypeptide(L)' 'MEKKVPNIENGTMARDMKELKDLGKQMEHLRDGLELAEDERIADPIQLEDVELKKE' A
#
# COMPACT_ATOMS: atom_id res chain seq x y z
N MET A 1 -28.72 8.64 -18.03
CA MET A 1 -28.09 7.31 -18.13
C MET A 1 -27.45 7.01 -16.78
N GLU A 2 -28.13 6.26 -15.92
CA GLU A 2 -27.54 5.82 -14.66
C GLU A 2 -26.40 4.86 -14.98
N LYS A 3 -25.16 5.29 -14.74
CA LYS A 3 -24.00 4.41 -14.85
C LYS A 3 -24.07 3.46 -13.65
N LYS A 4 -24.54 2.23 -13.86
CA LYS A 4 -24.38 1.14 -12.89
C LYS A 4 -22.89 0.96 -12.67
N VAL A 5 -22.39 1.38 -11.51
CA VAL A 5 -21.05 1.05 -11.06
C VAL A 5 -21.02 -0.47 -10.97
N PRO A 6 -20.18 -1.18 -11.75
CA PRO A 6 -20.06 -2.62 -11.59
C PRO A 6 -19.72 -2.88 -10.12
N ASN A 7 -20.26 -3.94 -9.54
CA ASN A 7 -19.88 -4.37 -8.21
C ASN A 7 -18.41 -4.77 -8.30
N ILE A 8 -17.49 -3.81 -8.12
CA ILE A 8 -16.06 -4.06 -8.11
C ILE A 8 -15.86 -4.83 -6.82
N GLU A 9 -15.82 -6.16 -6.94
CA GLU A 9 -15.28 -7.02 -5.90
C GLU A 9 -13.81 -6.62 -5.77
N ASN A 10 -13.56 -5.55 -5.01
CA ASN A 10 -12.21 -5.12 -4.67
C ASN A 10 -11.63 -6.23 -3.79
N GLY A 11 -11.08 -7.26 -4.41
CA GLY A 11 -10.32 -8.31 -3.73
C GLY A 11 -9.09 -7.77 -3.00
N THR A 12 -8.80 -6.47 -3.17
CA THR A 12 -7.68 -5.71 -2.61
C THR A 12 -8.06 -4.82 -1.42
N MET A 13 -9.35 -4.55 -1.16
CA MET A 13 -9.77 -3.80 0.03
C MET A 13 -10.23 -4.76 1.13
N ALA A 14 -10.10 -4.33 2.39
CA ALA A 14 -10.58 -5.08 3.55
C ALA A 14 -12.07 -5.41 3.39
N ARG A 15 -12.38 -6.70 3.49
CA ARG A 15 -13.69 -7.30 3.18
C ARG A 15 -14.67 -7.19 4.35
N ASP A 16 -14.15 -7.02 5.56
CA ASP A 16 -14.95 -6.90 6.78
C ASP A 16 -14.32 -5.94 7.82
N MET A 17 -15.05 -5.68 8.90
CA MET A 17 -14.60 -4.81 9.99
C MET A 17 -13.44 -5.39 10.80
N LYS A 18 -13.16 -6.68 10.69
CA LYS A 18 -12.03 -7.32 11.36
C LYS A 18 -10.76 -7.03 10.56
N GLU A 19 -10.78 -7.27 9.25
CA GLU A 19 -9.70 -6.96 8.32
C GLU A 19 -9.36 -5.46 8.33
N LEU A 20 -10.36 -4.57 8.45
CA LEU A 20 -10.11 -3.13 8.62
C LEU A 20 -9.30 -2.81 9.88
N LYS A 21 -9.60 -3.47 11.00
CA LYS A 21 -8.87 -3.27 12.26
C LYS A 21 -7.47 -3.84 12.19
N ASP A 22 -7.32 -4.99 11.56
CA ASP A 22 -6.02 -5.64 11.39
C ASP A 22 -5.12 -4.82 10.45
N LEU A 23 -5.69 -4.24 9.38
CA LEU A 23 -5.00 -3.27 8.52
C LEU A 23 -4.58 -2.02 9.31
N GLY A 24 -5.47 -1.46 10.13
CA GLY A 24 -5.14 -0.30 10.98
C GLY A 24 -3.96 -0.58 11.92
N LYS A 25 -3.90 -1.77 12.53
CA LYS A 25 -2.76 -2.20 13.36
C LYS A 25 -1.47 -2.36 12.55
N GLN A 26 -1.56 -2.88 11.34
CA GLN A 26 -0.40 -3.02 10.46
C GLN A 26 0.15 -1.64 10.02
N MET A 27 -0.73 -0.65 9.89
CA MET A 27 -0.35 0.73 9.55
C MET A 27 0.21 1.53 10.73
N GLU A 28 -0.07 1.14 11.98
CA GLU A 28 0.37 1.88 13.19
C GLU A 28 1.89 2.07 13.29
N HIS A 29 2.67 1.17 12.69
CA HIS A 29 4.14 1.23 12.70
C HIS A 29 4.75 1.65 11.36
N LEU A 30 3.93 1.89 10.33
CA LEU A 30 4.37 2.39 9.03
C LEU A 30 4.42 3.91 9.09
N ARG A 31 5.63 4.46 9.19
CA ARG A 31 5.85 5.90 9.07
C ARG A 31 5.69 6.34 7.63
N ASP A 32 5.03 7.47 7.44
CA ASP A 32 4.98 8.11 6.14
C ASP A 32 6.25 8.95 5.87
N GLY A 33 6.38 9.48 4.66
CA GLY A 33 7.53 10.31 4.29
C GLY A 33 7.62 11.64 5.04
N LEU A 34 6.50 12.16 5.55
CA LEU A 34 6.46 13.40 6.32
C LEU A 34 6.97 13.16 7.74
N GLU A 35 6.50 12.10 8.39
CA GLU A 35 6.94 11.66 9.72
C GLU A 35 8.43 11.30 9.74
N LEU A 36 8.94 10.66 8.68
CA LEU A 36 10.38 10.41 8.55
C LEU A 36 11.18 11.71 8.45
N ALA A 37 10.66 12.73 7.74
CA ALA A 37 11.33 14.02 7.60
C ALA A 37 11.38 14.80 8.93
N GLU A 38 10.35 14.69 9.78
CA GLU A 38 10.36 15.27 11.13
C GLU A 38 11.47 14.68 12.02
N ASP A 39 11.73 13.38 11.87
CA ASP A 39 12.79 12.65 12.57
C ASP A 39 14.19 12.81 11.94
N GLU A 40 14.35 13.66 10.92
CA GLU A 40 15.57 13.78 10.09
C GLU A 40 16.02 12.44 9.45
N ARG A 41 15.06 11.56 9.16
CA ARG A 41 15.28 10.25 8.53
C ARG A 41 14.88 10.27 7.07
N ILE A 42 15.56 9.44 6.28
CA ILE A 42 15.27 9.26 4.85
C ILE A 42 14.91 7.79 4.65
N ALA A 43 13.89 7.52 3.83
CA ALA A 43 13.52 6.15 3.48
C ALA A 43 14.64 5.48 2.69
N ASP A 44 14.84 4.18 2.93
CA ASP A 44 15.79 3.41 2.14
C ASP A 44 15.35 3.36 0.66
N PRO A 45 16.29 3.40 -0.29
CA PRO A 45 15.97 3.20 -1.69
C PRO A 45 15.26 1.87 -1.91
N ILE A 46 14.28 1.85 -2.82
CA ILE A 46 13.60 0.62 -3.21
C ILE A 46 14.63 -0.33 -3.81
N GLN A 47 14.85 -1.46 -3.14
CA GLN A 47 15.68 -2.54 -3.64
C GLN A 47 14.85 -3.30 -4.68
N LEU A 48 15.16 -3.09 -5.95
CA LEU A 48 14.68 -3.97 -7.00
C LEU A 48 15.64 -5.16 -7.01
N GLU A 49 15.13 -6.38 -6.81
CA GLU A 49 15.86 -7.57 -7.29
C GLU A 49 16.17 -7.30 -8.75
N ASP A 50 17.42 -7.48 -9.18
CA ASP A 50 17.86 -7.25 -10.55
C ASP A 50 16.79 -7.82 -11.48
N VAL A 51 15.93 -6.94 -12.01
CA VAL A 51 14.98 -7.31 -13.05
C VAL A 51 15.92 -7.60 -14.19
N GLU A 52 16.26 -8.88 -14.35
CA GLU A 52 17.00 -9.39 -15.49
C GLU A 52 16.35 -8.71 -16.69
N LEU A 53 17.06 -7.72 -17.23
CA LEU A 53 16.77 -7.13 -18.52
C LEU A 53 16.99 -8.27 -19.51
N LYS A 54 16.03 -9.21 -19.59
CA LYS A 54 15.88 -10.12 -20.71
C LYS A 54 15.49 -9.25 -21.89
N LYS A 55 16.53 -8.68 -22.50
CA LYS A 55 16.51 -8.27 -23.90
C LYS A 55 16.36 -9.55 -24.70
N GLU A 56 15.13 -9.89 -25.06
CA GLU A 56 14.83 -10.65 -26.28
C GLU A 56 14.44 -9.66 -27.39
#